data_AF-A0A735RCJ5-F1
#
_entry.id   AF-A0A735RCJ5-F1
#
_cell.length_a   1.000
_cell.length_b   1.000
_cell.length_c   1.000
_cell.angle_alpha   90.00
_cell.angle_beta   90.00
_cell.angle_gamma   90.00
#
_symmetry.space_group_name_H-M   'P 1'
#
loop_
_entity.id
_entity.type
_entity.pdbx_description
1 polymer ?
#
loop_
_entity_poly.entity_id
_entity_poly.type
_entity_poly.pdbx_seq_one_letter_code
_entity_poly.pdbx_strand_id
1 'polypeptide(L)' 'HEELIQIAENERQRLLTHADKVMLDWRTELMLGEISDANRDKLSAWLAYKSEVKSADVTTDPEHVNWPVQPEV' A
#
# COMPACT_ATOMS: atom_id res chain seq x y z
N HIS A 1 -5.60 -23.34 8.25
CA HIS A 1 -4.62 -22.84 7.27
C HIS A 1 -5.29 -21.95 6.23
N GLU A 2 -6.33 -22.42 5.52
CA GLU A 2 -7.10 -21.58 4.58
C GLU A 2 -7.73 -20.34 5.22
N GLU A 3 -8.30 -20.46 6.43
CA GLU A 3 -8.81 -19.30 7.19
C GLU A 3 -7.72 -18.26 7.53
N LEU A 4 -6.50 -18.71 7.83
CA LEU A 4 -5.37 -17.83 8.14
C LEU A 4 -4.90 -17.09 6.88
N ILE A 5 -4.85 -17.77 5.73
CA ILE A 5 -4.58 -17.14 4.43
C ILE A 5 -5.63 -16.08 4.13
N GLN A 6 -6.92 -16.36 4.39
CA GLN A 6 -7.98 -15.39 4.18
C GLN A 6 -7.86 -14.17 5.10
N ILE A 7 -7.45 -14.35 6.36
CA ILE A 7 -7.19 -13.24 7.29
C ILE A 7 -6.02 -12.38 6.77
N ALA A 8 -4.92 -13.00 6.36
CA ALA A 8 -3.77 -12.30 5.80
C ALA A 8 -4.13 -11.52 4.52
N GLU A 9 -4.95 -12.11 3.63
CA GLU A 9 -5.42 -11.42 2.43
C GLU A 9 -6.37 -10.26 2.76
N ASN A 10 -7.23 -10.39 3.77
CA ASN A 10 -8.06 -9.28 4.23
C ASN A 10 -7.21 -8.11 4.74
N GLU A 11 -6.12 -8.40 5.47
CA GLU A 11 -5.18 -7.37 5.91
C GLU A 11 -4.47 -6.72 4.71
N ARG A 12 -4.03 -7.51 3.73
CA ARG A 12 -3.48 -6.98 2.47
C ARG A 12 -4.43 -5.98 1.83
N GLN A 13 -5.71 -6.34 1.68
CA GLN A 13 -6.72 -5.46 1.08
C GLN A 13 -6.95 -4.21 1.92
N ARG A 14 -6.92 -4.32 3.26
CA ARG A 14 -6.99 -3.17 4.18
C ARG A 14 -5.85 -2.20 3.94
N LEU A 15 -4.61 -2.69 3.87
CA LEU A 15 -3.41 -1.89 3.65
C LEU A 15 -3.42 -1.21 2.28
N LEU A 16 -3.82 -1.93 1.22
CA LEU A 16 -3.93 -1.37 -0.13
C LEU A 16 -5.01 -0.28 -0.22
N THR A 17 -6.16 -0.52 0.40
CA THR A 17 -7.27 0.45 0.47
C THR A 17 -6.86 1.70 1.23
N HIS A 18 -6.12 1.54 2.33
CA HIS A 18 -5.59 2.68 3.09
C HIS A 18 -4.63 3.52 2.24
N ALA A 19 -3.66 2.86 1.60
CA ALA A 19 -2.71 3.54 0.71
C ALA A 19 -3.41 4.29 -0.44
N ASP A 20 -4.46 3.72 -1.03
CA ASP A 20 -5.24 4.39 -2.08
C ASP A 20 -5.98 5.63 -1.58
N LYS A 21 -6.47 5.63 -0.34
CA LYS A 21 -7.08 6.82 0.29
C LYS A 21 -6.05 7.89 0.57
N VAL A 22 -4.89 7.53 1.11
CA VAL A 22 -3.80 8.48 1.41
C VAL A 22 -3.32 9.19 0.14
N MET A 23 -3.14 8.44 -0.96
CA MET A 23 -2.65 8.99 -2.23
C MET A 23 -3.70 9.74 -3.06
N LEU A 24 -4.96 9.81 -2.62
CA LEU A 24 -6.07 10.30 -3.45
C LEU A 24 -5.83 11.74 -3.94
N ASP A 25 -5.42 12.62 -3.03
CA ASP A 25 -5.19 14.03 -3.34
C ASP A 25 -4.01 14.21 -4.28
N TRP A 26 -2.88 13.54 -4.01
CA TRP A 26 -1.70 13.61 -4.88
C TRP A 26 -1.95 13.03 -6.28
N ARG A 27 -2.78 11.99 -6.41
CA ARG A 27 -3.20 11.49 -7.73
C ARG A 27 -4.06 12.50 -8.47
N THR A 28 -4.94 13.21 -7.76
CA THR A 28 -5.74 14.31 -8.33
C THR A 28 -4.84 15.44 -8.80
N GLU A 29 -3.89 15.89 -7.96
CA GLU A 29 -2.89 16.90 -8.32
C GLU A 29 -2.05 16.46 -9.53
N LEU A 30 -1.61 15.20 -9.59
CA LEU A 30 -0.85 14.66 -10.72
C LEU A 30 -1.67 14.71 -12.01
N MET A 31 -2.96 14.35 -11.96
CA MET A 31 -3.86 14.39 -13.11
C MET A 31 -4.12 15.81 -13.61
N LEU A 32 -4.15 16.79 -12.71
CA LEU A 32 -4.30 18.21 -13.04
C LEU A 32 -2.98 18.85 -13.49
N GLY A 33 -1.85 18.18 -13.29
CA GLY A 33 -0.51 18.74 -13.56
C GLY A 33 -0.02 19.73 -12.51
N GLU A 34 -0.62 19.71 -11.31
CA GLU A 34 -0.39 20.66 -10.22
C GLU A 34 0.45 20.08 -9.07
N ILE A 35 0.86 18.81 -9.17
CA ILE A 35 1.59 18.12 -8.11
C ILE A 35 2.95 18.76 -7.83
N SER A 36 3.21 19.06 -6.55
CA SER A 36 4.52 19.52 -6.09
C SER A 36 5.57 18.41 -6.13
N ASP A 37 6.86 18.75 -6.16
CA ASP A 37 7.92 17.76 -6.10
C ASP A 37 7.85 16.93 -4.80
N ALA A 38 7.54 17.56 -3.67
CA ALA A 38 7.36 16.88 -2.39
C ALA A 38 6.19 15.87 -2.42
N ASN A 39 5.05 16.23 -3.01
CA ASN A 39 3.91 15.32 -3.15
C ASN A 39 4.21 14.20 -4.15
N ARG A 40 5.04 14.46 -5.18
CA ARG A 40 5.49 13.43 -6.13
C ARG A 40 6.40 12.40 -5.46
N ASP A 41 7.28 12.84 -4.56
CA ASP A 41 8.15 11.94 -3.79
C ASP A 41 7.32 11.05 -2.85
N LYS A 42 6.35 11.64 -2.14
CA LYS A 42 5.39 10.91 -1.30
C LYS A 42 4.58 9.90 -2.13
N LEU A 43 4.03 10.33 -3.26
CA LEU A 43 3.27 9.45 -4.16
C LEU A 43 4.14 8.27 -4.64
N SER A 44 5.41 8.51 -4.96
CA SER A 44 6.35 7.46 -5.38
C SER A 44 6.63 6.47 -4.26
N ALA A 45 6.87 6.94 -3.03
CA ALA A 45 7.07 6.09 -1.86
C ALA A 45 5.85 5.20 -1.57
N TRP A 46 4.64 5.76 -1.65
CA TRP A 46 3.40 5.01 -1.45
C TRP A 46 3.11 4.00 -2.58
N LEU A 47 3.53 4.27 -3.82
CA LEU A 47 3.46 3.29 -4.91
C LEU A 47 4.43 2.11 -4.68
N ALA A 48 5.64 2.38 -4.18
CA ALA A 48 6.60 1.34 -3.81
C ALA A 48 6.04 0.47 -2.67
N TYR A 49 5.54 1.09 -1.60
CA TYR A 49 4.85 0.41 -0.50
C TYR A 49 3.73 -0.52 -1.00
N LYS A 50 2.84 -0.04 -1.89
CA LYS A 50 1.78 -0.88 -2.46
C LYS A 50 2.32 -2.07 -3.24
N SER A 51 3.44 -1.90 -3.95
CA SER A 51 4.09 -2.99 -4.68
C SER A 51 4.60 -4.05 -3.71
N GLU A 52 5.24 -3.64 -2.62
CA GLU A 52 5.73 -4.54 -1.58
C GLU A 52 4.59 -5.31 -0.90
N VAL A 53 3.51 -4.62 -0.50
CA VAL A 53 2.30 -5.26 0.08
C VAL A 53 1.70 -6.32 -0.86
N LYS A 54 1.65 -6.05 -2.16
CA LYS A 54 1.14 -7.02 -3.16
C LYS A 54 2.07 -8.22 -3.33
N SER A 55 3.36 -8.04 -3.13
CA SER A 55 4.38 -9.09 -3.29
C SER A 55 4.57 -9.98 -2.07
N ALA A 56 4.14 -9.53 -0.88
CA ALA A 56 4.30 -10.27 0.37
C ALA A 56 3.64 -11.65 0.29
N ASP A 57 4.33 -12.74 0.63
CA ASP A 57 3.70 -14.07 0.62
C ASP A 57 2.75 -14.23 1.80
N VAL A 58 1.49 -14.55 1.51
CA VAL A 58 0.41 -14.77 2.50
C VAL A 58 0.02 -16.24 2.62
N THR A 59 0.69 -17.13 1.89
CA THR A 59 0.32 -18.55 1.77
C THR A 59 1.24 -19.47 2.59
N THR A 60 2.54 -19.17 2.66
CA THR A 60 3.52 -20.02 3.34
C THR A 60 3.46 -19.89 4.86
N ASP A 61 3.36 -18.66 5.40
CA ASP A 61 3.22 -18.37 6.83
C ASP A 61 2.25 -17.19 7.04
N PRO A 62 0.93 -17.43 6.89
CA PRO A 62 -0.09 -16.38 6.96
C PRO A 62 -0.19 -15.67 8.32
N GLU A 63 0.33 -16.27 9.40
CA GLU A 63 0.27 -15.68 10.74
C GLU A 63 1.39 -14.65 10.99
N HIS A 64 2.48 -14.73 10.23
CA HIS A 64 3.68 -13.90 10.42
C HIS A 64 4.07 -13.12 9.16
N VAL A 65 3.08 -12.72 8.35
CA VAL A 65 3.34 -11.89 7.16
C VAL A 65 4.02 -10.58 7.57
N ASN A 66 5.25 -10.38 7.08
CA ASN A 66 6.01 -9.16 7.35
C ASN A 66 5.55 -8.05 6.41
N TRP A 67 4.56 -7.27 6.83
CA TRP A 67 4.06 -6.13 6.08
C TRP A 67 5.11 -5.01 6.04
N PRO A 68 5.28 -4.33 4.89
CA PRO A 68 6.19 -3.20 4.80
C PRO A 68 5.74 -2.05 5.70
N VAL A 69 6.68 -1.19 6.08
CA VAL A 69 6.39 -0.02 6.90
C VAL A 69 5.73 1.05 6.02
N GLN A 70 4.67 1.67 6.53
CA GLN A 70 3.98 2.74 5.82
C GLN A 70 4.92 3.96 5.69
N PRO A 71 5.03 4.56 4.49
CA PRO A 71 5.77 5.80 4.30
C PRO A 71 5.16 6.98 5.07
N GLU A 72 5.95 8.02 5.29
CA GLU A 72 5.44 9.27 5.86
C GLU A 72 4.47 9.98 4.90
N VAL A 73 3.45 10.61 5.48
CA VAL A 73 2.40 11.36 4.77
C VAL A 73 2.70 12.84 4.62
#